data_AF-A0A928GUE2-F1
#
_entry.id   AF-A0A928GUE2-F1
#
_cell.length_a   1.000
_cell.length_b   1.000
_cell.length_c   1.000
_cell.angle_alpha   90.00
_cell.angle_beta   90.00
_cell.angle_gamma   90.00
#
_symmetry.space_group_name_H-M   'P 1'
#
loop_
_entity.id
_entity.type
_entity.pdbx_description
1 polymer ?
#
loop_
_entity_poly.entity_id
_entity_poly.type
_entity_poly.pdbx_seq_one_letter_code
_entity_poly.pdbx_strand_id
1 'polypeptide(L)'
;MKIAFKTLGCRVNLYETDALASRFKAAGYEIVEANEETDIFVVNTCTVTNQSDQKCRQTLHQIRRQHPESLIVATGCMVNHRKDELIEKKIVDYAIDNERKYALFSIIDKHFKGEQVDPEGLDIDLFGYQPAFDTFHTRSLIKIHDGCNNFCSYCLIPMVRGRATSRSDKDIYDNIRQVVDHGFKEIVLTGVNMGRYQYQDVNFENLIENILKIDGDFRLRISSIEPDNFSDRFLQLFENKKLAPHMHICLQSGAENTLKAMRRHYTASEFKTMCDRIKSAIPDFNITTDLIVGFPGETEEDFMESAQMCREIGFSHIHTFKYSIRNGTKAATMPNQIPEKIKTERSAIIRSISAENKKKYLEQMMGKQQKMLIERINPDGTAQGYGENYIPMRLRGKDLEKNTFVNVKVDSIIEKGDNSEVRVIQQDKMS
;
A
#
# COMPACT_ATOMS: atom_id res chain seq x y z
N MET A 1 10.76 -23.04 -17.80
CA MET A 1 10.33 -23.26 -16.40
C MET A 1 9.26 -22.25 -16.06
N LYS A 2 8.20 -22.73 -15.40
CA LYS A 2 7.02 -21.95 -15.02
C LYS A 2 7.12 -21.52 -13.56
N ILE A 3 6.91 -20.23 -13.31
CA ILE A 3 6.97 -19.63 -11.97
C ILE A 3 5.68 -18.86 -11.69
N ALA A 4 5.09 -19.11 -10.52
CA ALA A 4 3.92 -18.36 -10.04
C ALA A 4 4.29 -17.52 -8.82
N PHE A 5 3.94 -16.24 -8.86
CA PHE A 5 4.08 -15.33 -7.73
C PHE A 5 2.75 -15.14 -7.01
N LYS A 6 2.77 -15.28 -5.69
CA LYS A 6 1.61 -14.99 -4.83
C LYS A 6 1.97 -13.93 -3.81
N THR A 7 1.52 -12.71 -4.05
CA THR A 7 1.69 -11.61 -3.08
C THR A 7 0.53 -11.56 -2.10
N LEU A 8 0.87 -11.50 -0.81
CA LEU A 8 -0.05 -11.21 0.27
C LEU A 8 0.48 -10.00 1.02
N GLY A 9 -0.38 -9.05 1.39
CA GLY A 9 0.00 -7.90 2.22
C GLY A 9 -0.11 -6.55 1.53
N CYS A 10 0.92 -5.73 1.71
CA CYS A 10 0.90 -4.30 1.42
C CYS A 10 1.50 -3.93 0.05
N ARG A 11 1.43 -2.64 -0.31
CA ARG A 11 2.02 -2.09 -1.54
C ARG A 11 3.53 -2.30 -1.64
N VAL A 12 4.25 -2.33 -0.52
CA VAL A 12 5.69 -2.65 -0.51
C VAL A 12 5.93 -4.09 -0.97
N ASN A 13 5.10 -5.05 -0.52
CA ASN A 13 5.18 -6.43 -0.98
C ASN A 13 4.83 -6.56 -2.47
N LEU A 14 3.86 -5.78 -2.97
CA LEU A 14 3.51 -5.76 -4.40
C LEU A 14 4.69 -5.26 -5.24
N TYR A 15 5.30 -4.13 -4.88
CA TYR A 15 6.51 -3.62 -5.55
C TYR A 15 7.63 -4.67 -5.62
N GLU A 16 7.95 -5.28 -4.47
CA GLU A 16 9.01 -6.29 -4.38
C GLU A 16 8.69 -7.52 -5.25
N THR A 17 7.41 -7.86 -5.38
CA THR A 17 6.98 -8.98 -6.23
C THR A 17 7.05 -8.64 -7.72
N ASP A 18 6.57 -7.46 -8.12
CA ASP A 18 6.61 -7.00 -9.51
C ASP A 18 8.05 -6.90 -10.04
N ALA A 19 8.98 -6.42 -9.19
CA ALA A 19 10.39 -6.34 -9.53
C ALA A 19 11.06 -7.73 -9.66
N LEU A 20 10.72 -8.66 -8.75
CA LEU A 20 11.19 -10.05 -8.87
C LEU A 20 10.63 -10.71 -10.13
N ALA A 21 9.32 -10.62 -10.36
CA ALA A 21 8.66 -11.15 -11.53
C ALA A 21 9.34 -10.66 -12.83
N SER A 22 9.57 -9.35 -12.94
CA SER A 22 10.27 -8.76 -14.10
C SER A 22 11.67 -9.35 -14.30
N ARG A 23 12.44 -9.55 -13.22
CA ARG A 23 13.77 -10.18 -13.28
C ARG A 23 13.71 -11.63 -13.76
N PHE A 24 12.76 -12.43 -13.26
CA PHE A 24 12.58 -13.82 -13.69
C PHE A 24 12.17 -13.92 -15.15
N LYS A 25 11.25 -13.05 -15.61
CA LYS A 25 10.84 -12.99 -17.01
C LYS A 25 12.01 -12.64 -17.94
N ALA A 26 12.82 -11.63 -17.56
CA ALA A 26 14.02 -11.25 -18.31
C ALA A 26 15.06 -12.38 -18.41
N ALA A 27 15.07 -13.29 -17.44
CA ALA A 27 15.91 -14.49 -17.44
C ALA A 27 15.29 -15.70 -18.18
N GLY A 28 14.15 -15.52 -18.84
CA GLY A 28 13.50 -16.57 -19.66
C GLY A 28 12.53 -17.48 -18.91
N TYR A 29 12.12 -17.14 -17.68
CA TYR A 29 11.06 -17.86 -16.98
C TYR A 29 9.68 -17.44 -17.50
N GLU A 30 8.78 -18.41 -17.58
CA GLU A 30 7.38 -18.16 -17.91
C GLU A 30 6.61 -17.87 -16.63
N ILE A 31 6.06 -16.66 -16.51
CA ILE A 31 5.22 -16.28 -15.37
C ILE A 31 3.80 -16.79 -15.63
N VAL A 32 3.31 -17.65 -14.75
CA VAL A 32 1.98 -18.27 -14.86
C VAL A 32 1.09 -17.92 -13.68
N GLU A 33 -0.22 -18.10 -13.86
CA GLU A 33 -1.17 -18.02 -12.76
C GLU A 33 -1.04 -19.24 -11.82
N ALA A 34 -1.34 -19.05 -10.54
CA ALA A 34 -1.15 -20.07 -9.51
C ALA A 34 -2.05 -21.32 -9.64
N ASN A 35 -2.98 -21.35 -10.59
CA ASN A 35 -3.87 -22.47 -10.90
C ASN A 35 -3.35 -23.33 -12.07
N GLU A 36 -2.25 -22.93 -12.71
CA GLU A 36 -1.59 -23.70 -13.77
C GLU A 36 -0.53 -24.65 -13.21
N GLU A 37 -0.12 -25.63 -14.01
CA GLU A 37 1.03 -26.48 -13.72
C GLU A 37 2.29 -25.61 -13.60
N THR A 38 2.87 -25.59 -12.40
CA THR A 38 3.89 -24.61 -12.01
C THR A 38 5.08 -25.33 -11.36
N ASP A 39 6.28 -25.04 -11.83
CA ASP A 39 7.52 -25.63 -11.30
C ASP A 39 7.94 -24.96 -9.98
N ILE A 40 7.70 -23.64 -9.88
CA ILE A 40 8.16 -22.81 -8.76
C ILE A 40 7.05 -21.89 -8.26
N PHE A 41 6.77 -21.91 -6.96
CA PHE A 41 5.90 -20.96 -6.28
C PHE A 41 6.70 -20.02 -5.40
N VAL A 42 6.56 -18.71 -5.62
CA VAL A 42 7.10 -17.68 -4.73
C VAL A 42 5.97 -16.98 -4.00
N VAL A 43 5.87 -17.21 -2.69
CA VAL A 43 4.84 -16.61 -1.84
C VAL A 43 5.44 -15.49 -1.01
N ASN A 44 5.11 -14.23 -1.36
CA ASN A 44 5.52 -13.06 -0.60
C ASN A 44 4.48 -12.78 0.50
N THR A 45 4.82 -13.19 1.71
CA THR A 45 3.95 -13.25 2.89
C THR A 45 3.83 -11.93 3.64
N CYS A 46 2.82 -11.83 4.50
CA CYS A 46 2.57 -10.69 5.37
C CYS A 46 2.19 -11.15 6.77
N THR A 47 2.60 -10.38 7.78
CA THR A 47 2.28 -10.63 9.20
C THR A 47 1.74 -9.38 9.91
N VAL A 48 1.25 -8.42 9.15
CA VAL A 48 0.76 -7.14 9.70
C VAL A 48 -0.61 -7.26 10.36
N THR A 49 -1.33 -8.39 10.24
CA THR A 49 -2.56 -8.72 10.98
C THR A 49 -2.68 -10.23 11.19
N ASN A 50 -3.40 -10.70 12.22
CA ASN A 50 -3.64 -12.14 12.42
C ASN A 50 -4.41 -12.77 11.25
N GLN A 51 -5.27 -12.00 10.57
CA GLN A 51 -5.95 -12.45 9.36
C GLN A 51 -4.98 -12.64 8.20
N SER A 52 -4.01 -11.72 8.04
CA SER A 52 -2.96 -11.87 7.03
C SER A 52 -2.09 -13.10 7.32
N ASP A 53 -1.80 -13.37 8.60
CA ASP A 53 -1.07 -14.58 9.03
C ASP A 53 -1.84 -15.85 8.67
N GLN A 54 -3.12 -15.91 9.02
CA GLN A 54 -3.96 -17.06 8.70
C GLN A 54 -4.03 -17.30 7.19
N LYS A 55 -4.22 -16.24 6.40
CA LYS A 55 -4.29 -16.32 4.94
C LYS A 55 -2.97 -16.81 4.32
N CYS A 56 -1.82 -16.35 4.82
CA CYS A 56 -0.51 -16.82 4.35
C CYS A 56 -0.33 -18.31 4.62
N ARG A 57 -0.61 -18.78 5.85
CA ARG A 57 -0.49 -20.20 6.20
C ARG A 57 -1.43 -21.07 5.36
N GLN A 58 -2.69 -20.66 5.21
CA GLN A 58 -3.66 -21.39 4.38
C GLN A 58 -3.19 -21.48 2.92
N THR A 59 -2.67 -20.38 2.37
CA THR A 59 -2.15 -20.35 1.00
C THR A 59 -0.97 -21.30 0.83
N LEU A 60 0.02 -21.25 1.74
CA LEU A 60 1.19 -22.12 1.68
C LEU A 60 0.83 -23.61 1.81
N HIS A 61 -0.05 -23.96 2.76
CA HIS A 61 -0.53 -25.33 2.91
C HIS A 61 -1.31 -25.81 1.68
N GLN A 62 -2.13 -24.94 1.09
CA GLN A 62 -2.88 -25.27 -0.11
C GLN A 62 -1.93 -25.57 -1.27
N ILE A 63 -0.95 -24.69 -1.53
CA ILE A 63 0.03 -24.87 -2.61
C ILE A 63 0.82 -26.16 -2.39
N ARG A 64 1.38 -26.39 -1.18
CA ARG A 64 2.14 -27.62 -0.88
C ARG A 64 1.32 -28.89 -1.09
N ARG A 65 0.03 -28.87 -0.76
CA ARG A 65 -0.87 -30.02 -0.96
C ARG A 65 -1.22 -30.24 -2.43
N GLN A 66 -1.40 -29.18 -3.21
CA GLN A 66 -1.81 -29.25 -4.62
C GLN A 66 -0.64 -29.50 -5.57
N HIS A 67 0.56 -29.05 -5.20
CA HIS A 67 1.78 -29.10 -6.01
C HIS A 67 2.95 -29.67 -5.20
N PRO A 68 2.90 -30.95 -4.77
CA PRO A 68 3.90 -31.53 -3.87
C PRO A 68 5.33 -31.53 -4.45
N GLU A 69 5.45 -31.67 -5.77
CA GLU A 69 6.73 -31.72 -6.50
C GLU A 69 7.30 -30.34 -6.86
N SER A 70 6.51 -29.26 -6.67
CA SER A 70 6.96 -27.90 -6.99
C SER A 70 7.92 -27.36 -5.94
N LEU A 71 8.85 -26.51 -6.37
CA LEU A 71 9.69 -25.74 -5.47
C LEU A 71 8.86 -24.60 -4.85
N ILE A 72 8.68 -24.61 -3.53
CA ILE A 72 7.92 -23.59 -2.81
C ILE A 72 8.87 -22.72 -2.00
N VAL A 73 8.92 -21.44 -2.35
CA VAL A 73 9.71 -20.41 -1.70
C VAL A 73 8.77 -19.46 -0.97
N ALA A 74 8.89 -19.36 0.36
CA ALA A 74 8.29 -18.28 1.12
C ALA A 74 9.30 -17.15 1.30
N THR A 75 8.84 -15.91 1.13
CA THR A 75 9.54 -14.70 1.56
C THR A 75 8.53 -13.74 2.20
N GLY A 76 8.94 -12.55 2.65
CA GLY A 76 8.03 -11.58 3.22
C GLY A 76 8.03 -11.56 4.76
N CYS A 77 7.22 -10.68 5.33
CA CYS A 77 7.29 -10.37 6.76
C CYS A 77 6.99 -11.55 7.70
N MET A 78 6.22 -12.57 7.26
CA MET A 78 5.97 -13.75 8.09
C MET A 78 7.23 -14.59 8.27
N VAL A 79 8.07 -14.68 7.24
CA VAL A 79 9.30 -15.47 7.30
C VAL A 79 10.22 -14.95 8.40
N ASN A 80 10.43 -13.63 8.47
CA ASN A 80 11.22 -12.99 9.52
C ASN A 80 10.71 -13.23 10.96
N HIS A 81 9.50 -13.76 11.15
CA HIS A 81 8.94 -14.07 12.46
C HIS A 81 8.69 -15.57 12.71
N ARG A 82 8.56 -16.37 11.65
CA ARG A 82 8.11 -17.78 11.71
C ARG A 82 8.92 -18.70 10.79
N LYS A 83 10.17 -18.35 10.48
CA LYS A 83 11.06 -19.11 9.58
C LYS A 83 11.15 -20.59 9.96
N ASP A 84 11.47 -20.87 11.23
CA ASP A 84 11.66 -22.24 11.73
C ASP A 84 10.39 -23.06 11.60
N GLU A 85 9.22 -22.48 11.95
CA GLU A 85 7.93 -23.16 11.81
C GLU A 85 7.65 -23.60 10.36
N LEU A 86 8.01 -22.77 9.37
CA LEU A 86 7.76 -23.05 7.95
C LEU A 86 8.67 -24.16 7.41
N ILE A 87 9.95 -24.16 7.83
CA ILE A 87 10.96 -25.13 7.39
C ILE A 87 10.77 -26.47 8.10
N GLU A 88 10.65 -26.49 9.43
CA GLU A 88 10.54 -27.73 10.22
C GLU A 88 9.30 -28.54 9.85
N LYS A 89 8.18 -27.86 9.57
CA LYS A 89 6.94 -28.50 9.12
C LYS A 89 6.95 -28.86 7.63
N LYS A 90 8.06 -28.65 6.92
CA LYS A 90 8.24 -28.89 5.48
C LYS A 90 7.12 -28.24 4.64
N ILE A 91 6.66 -27.07 5.05
CA ILE A 91 5.63 -26.33 4.32
C ILE A 91 6.25 -25.72 3.06
N VAL A 92 7.50 -25.28 3.15
CA VAL A 92 8.29 -24.64 2.08
C VAL A 92 9.67 -25.27 1.97
N ASP A 93 10.29 -25.15 0.80
CA ASP A 93 11.66 -25.62 0.55
C ASP A 93 12.68 -24.54 0.93
N TYR A 94 12.35 -23.28 0.67
CA TYR A 94 13.14 -22.13 1.09
C TYR A 94 12.28 -21.09 1.81
N ALA A 95 12.83 -20.54 2.90
CA ALA A 95 12.27 -19.40 3.60
C ALA A 95 13.30 -18.27 3.62
N ILE A 96 13.03 -17.20 2.88
CA ILE A 96 13.97 -16.09 2.63
C ILE A 96 13.48 -14.83 3.34
N ASP A 97 14.31 -14.27 4.20
CA ASP A 97 14.05 -13.04 4.94
C ASP A 97 13.85 -11.83 4.01
N ASN A 98 13.07 -10.85 4.45
CA ASN A 98 12.75 -9.65 3.67
C ASN A 98 13.99 -8.93 3.13
N GLU A 99 15.04 -8.83 3.93
CA GLU A 99 16.26 -8.09 3.59
C GLU A 99 17.13 -8.80 2.53
N ARG A 100 16.90 -10.10 2.34
CA ARG A 100 17.61 -10.96 1.38
C ARG A 100 16.76 -11.30 0.16
N LYS A 101 15.55 -10.74 0.08
CA LYS A 101 14.57 -11.04 -0.98
C LYS A 101 15.10 -10.73 -2.38
N TYR A 102 16.00 -9.77 -2.53
CA TYR A 102 16.67 -9.50 -3.79
C TYR A 102 17.46 -10.71 -4.34
N ALA A 103 18.02 -11.54 -3.47
CA ALA A 103 18.83 -12.70 -3.83
C ALA A 103 18.01 -13.93 -4.27
N LEU A 104 16.67 -13.85 -4.21
CA LEU A 104 15.75 -14.96 -4.54
C LEU A 104 15.98 -15.55 -5.93
N PHE A 105 16.32 -14.72 -6.91
CA PHE A 105 16.69 -15.20 -8.25
C PHE A 105 17.91 -16.12 -8.22
N SER A 106 18.97 -15.72 -7.51
CA SER A 106 20.18 -16.54 -7.40
C SER A 106 19.93 -17.83 -6.64
N ILE A 107 19.05 -17.83 -5.63
CA ILE A 107 18.71 -19.03 -4.86
C ILE A 107 18.04 -20.06 -5.76
N ILE A 108 17.03 -19.63 -6.52
CA ILE A 108 16.30 -20.52 -7.42
C ILE A 108 17.22 -21.03 -8.54
N ASP A 109 17.99 -20.15 -9.17
CA ASP A 109 18.93 -20.55 -10.24
C ASP A 109 19.95 -21.60 -9.76
N LYS A 110 20.54 -21.41 -8.58
CA LYS A 110 21.47 -22.37 -7.97
C LYS A 110 20.81 -23.68 -7.57
N HIS A 111 19.57 -23.65 -7.06
CA HIS A 111 18.81 -24.86 -6.74
C HIS A 111 18.67 -25.78 -7.96
N PHE A 112 18.27 -25.24 -9.10
CA PHE A 112 18.11 -26.04 -10.32
C PHE A 112 19.44 -26.46 -10.99
N LYS A 113 20.56 -25.85 -10.57
CA LYS A 113 21.92 -26.30 -10.92
C LYS A 113 22.47 -27.39 -9.99
N GLY A 114 21.73 -27.76 -8.93
CA GLY A 114 22.16 -28.75 -7.95
C GLY A 114 23.21 -28.23 -6.96
N GLU A 115 23.35 -26.91 -6.84
CA GLU A 115 24.28 -26.28 -5.90
C GLU A 115 23.66 -26.20 -4.49
N GLN A 116 24.49 -26.35 -3.44
CA GLN A 116 24.04 -26.02 -2.09
C GLN A 116 23.91 -24.50 -1.94
N VAL A 117 22.73 -24.07 -1.52
CA VAL A 117 22.43 -22.66 -1.27
C VAL A 117 22.14 -22.50 0.21
N ASP A 118 22.95 -21.70 0.88
CA ASP A 118 22.63 -21.16 2.20
C ASP A 118 21.99 -19.78 2.02
N PRO A 119 20.67 -19.62 2.27
CA PRO A 119 20.01 -18.33 2.18
C PRO A 119 20.55 -17.29 3.17
N GLU A 120 21.21 -17.70 4.26
CA GLU A 120 21.70 -16.79 5.31
C GLU A 120 23.03 -16.13 4.95
N GLY A 121 23.83 -16.76 4.10
CA GLY A 121 25.13 -16.25 3.64
C GLY A 121 25.08 -15.26 2.46
N LEU A 122 23.89 -14.85 2.02
CA LEU A 122 23.73 -13.97 0.86
C LEU A 122 24.00 -12.50 1.19
N ASP A 123 23.98 -11.62 0.19
CA ASP A 123 24.03 -10.18 0.44
C ASP A 123 22.65 -9.63 0.83
N ILE A 124 22.66 -8.59 1.65
CA ILE A 124 21.46 -7.83 2.02
C ILE A 124 21.30 -6.69 1.02
N ASP A 125 20.14 -6.61 0.37
CA ASP A 125 19.80 -5.48 -0.49
C ASP A 125 18.29 -5.21 -0.49
N LEU A 126 17.91 -4.08 0.11
CA LEU A 126 16.52 -3.65 0.24
C LEU A 126 15.99 -2.94 -1.02
N PHE A 127 16.88 -2.50 -1.93
CA PHE A 127 16.57 -1.58 -3.02
C PHE A 127 17.14 -1.95 -4.39
N GLY A 128 18.02 -2.95 -4.51
CA GLY A 128 18.68 -3.39 -5.74
C GLY A 128 17.77 -3.96 -6.83
N TYR A 129 16.47 -3.91 -6.61
CA TYR A 129 15.43 -4.25 -7.57
C TYR A 129 15.56 -3.40 -8.84
N GLN A 130 15.55 -4.07 -9.99
CA GLN A 130 15.40 -3.41 -11.28
C GLN A 130 13.98 -2.87 -11.43
N PRO A 131 13.76 -1.81 -12.24
CA PRO A 131 12.42 -1.33 -12.53
C PRO A 131 11.53 -2.44 -13.09
N ALA A 132 10.30 -2.51 -12.60
CA ALA A 132 9.33 -3.48 -13.06
C ALA A 132 8.58 -2.89 -14.28
N PHE A 133 8.83 -3.45 -15.47
CA PHE A 133 8.15 -3.03 -16.70
C PHE A 133 6.89 -3.86 -16.98
N ASP A 134 6.91 -5.13 -16.56
CA ASP A 134 5.79 -6.06 -16.70
C ASP A 134 5.10 -6.21 -15.35
N THR A 135 4.26 -5.23 -15.00
CA THR A 135 3.49 -5.23 -13.76
C THR A 135 2.11 -5.84 -13.98
N PHE A 136 1.55 -6.47 -12.94
CA PHE A 136 0.14 -6.91 -12.95
C PHE A 136 -0.86 -5.73 -12.89
N HIS A 137 -0.36 -4.49 -12.85
CA HIS A 137 -1.11 -3.27 -12.56
C HIS A 137 -0.73 -2.14 -13.51
N THR A 138 -1.69 -1.27 -13.85
CA THR A 138 -1.45 -0.09 -14.72
C THR A 138 -0.55 0.97 -14.07
N ARG A 139 -0.34 0.90 -12.74
CA ARG A 139 0.48 1.84 -11.98
C ARG A 139 1.80 1.21 -11.60
N SER A 140 2.88 1.99 -11.68
CA SER A 140 4.18 1.56 -11.16
C SER A 140 4.31 1.97 -9.70
N LEU A 141 4.49 0.99 -8.82
CA LEU A 141 4.88 1.25 -7.44
C LEU A 141 6.39 1.54 -7.41
N ILE A 142 6.85 2.43 -6.53
CA ILE A 142 8.29 2.68 -6.32
C ILE A 142 8.56 2.74 -4.83
N LYS A 143 9.33 1.76 -4.34
CA LYS A 143 9.75 1.70 -2.94
C LYS A 143 10.89 2.68 -2.69
N ILE A 144 10.61 3.70 -1.87
CA ILE A 144 11.57 4.75 -1.50
C ILE A 144 12.13 4.58 -0.08
N HIS A 145 11.46 3.79 0.76
CA HIS A 145 11.78 3.63 2.18
C HIS A 145 11.37 2.25 2.69
N ASP A 146 12.15 1.66 3.59
CA ASP A 146 11.83 0.40 4.29
C ASP A 146 12.11 0.49 5.79
N GLY A 147 11.56 -0.44 6.57
CA GLY A 147 11.73 -0.49 8.02
C GLY A 147 11.08 0.69 8.77
N CYS A 148 11.16 0.70 10.10
CA CYS A 148 10.60 1.79 10.91
C CYS A 148 11.23 1.89 12.29
N ASN A 149 11.48 3.12 12.76
CA ASN A 149 12.07 3.39 14.08
C ASN A 149 11.04 3.86 15.14
N ASN A 150 9.74 3.82 14.86
CA ASN A 150 8.73 4.40 15.77
C ASN A 150 8.35 3.50 16.95
N PHE A 151 8.53 2.18 16.82
CA PHE A 151 8.17 1.18 17.85
C PHE A 151 6.78 1.40 18.47
N CYS A 152 5.77 1.67 17.63
CA CYS A 152 4.38 1.73 18.05
C CYS A 152 3.99 0.42 18.74
N SER A 153 3.22 0.50 19.83
CA SER A 153 3.06 -0.62 20.76
C SER A 153 2.41 -1.87 20.14
N TYR A 154 1.66 -1.73 19.05
CA TYR A 154 0.99 -2.82 18.31
C TYR A 154 1.74 -3.29 17.05
N CYS A 155 2.83 -2.62 16.65
CA CYS A 155 3.42 -2.78 15.32
C CYS A 155 4.59 -3.78 15.34
N LEU A 156 4.54 -4.79 14.45
CA LEU A 156 5.63 -5.77 14.28
C LEU A 156 6.74 -5.28 13.34
N ILE A 157 6.49 -4.21 12.58
CA ILE A 157 7.36 -3.79 11.47
C ILE A 157 8.84 -3.61 11.87
N PRO A 158 9.19 -2.99 13.01
CA PRO A 158 10.60 -2.86 13.41
C PRO A 158 11.33 -4.21 13.57
N MET A 159 10.59 -5.30 13.85
CA MET A 159 11.14 -6.65 13.99
C MET A 159 11.23 -7.39 12.65
N VAL A 160 10.30 -7.16 11.73
CA VAL A 160 10.18 -7.96 10.49
C VAL A 160 10.71 -7.27 9.23
N ARG A 161 10.98 -5.96 9.30
CA ARG A 161 11.59 -5.16 8.22
C ARG A 161 12.79 -4.32 8.71
N GLY A 162 13.15 -4.44 9.99
CA GLY A 162 14.32 -3.77 10.56
C GLY A 162 14.18 -2.25 10.72
N ARG A 163 15.34 -1.59 10.80
CA ARG A 163 15.47 -0.15 11.00
C ARG A 163 15.05 0.64 9.76
N ALA A 164 14.60 1.87 9.99
CA ALA A 164 14.25 2.78 8.91
C ALA A 164 15.45 3.01 7.99
N THR A 165 15.27 2.76 6.70
CA THR A 165 16.30 2.90 5.67
C THR A 165 15.69 3.57 4.44
N SER A 166 16.33 4.62 3.95
CA SER A 166 15.94 5.34 2.73
C SER A 166 16.72 4.82 1.53
N ARG A 167 16.06 4.68 0.38
CA ARG A 167 16.72 4.46 -0.91
C ARG A 167 17.46 5.73 -1.32
N SER A 168 18.50 5.62 -2.15
CA SER A 168 19.13 6.84 -2.71
C SER A 168 18.14 7.60 -3.60
N ASP A 169 18.20 8.92 -3.55
CA ASP A 169 17.36 9.80 -4.36
C ASP A 169 17.66 9.61 -5.85
N LYS A 170 18.94 9.47 -6.21
CA LYS A 170 19.37 9.17 -7.59
C LYS A 170 18.72 7.89 -8.13
N ASP A 171 18.76 6.79 -7.37
CA ASP A 171 18.15 5.53 -7.81
C ASP A 171 16.62 5.67 -7.97
N ILE A 172 15.98 6.47 -7.12
CA ILE A 172 14.55 6.77 -7.23
C ILE A 172 14.27 7.54 -8.52
N TYR A 173 15.03 8.60 -8.80
CA TYR A 173 14.85 9.41 -10.01
C TYR A 173 15.08 8.59 -11.28
N ASP A 174 16.15 7.78 -11.30
CA ASP A 174 16.49 6.92 -12.44
C ASP A 174 15.43 5.83 -12.65
N ASN A 175 14.89 5.25 -11.56
CA ASN A 175 13.78 4.31 -11.65
C ASN A 175 12.53 4.99 -12.22
N ILE A 176 12.19 6.22 -11.78
CA ILE A 176 11.02 6.97 -12.27
C ILE A 176 11.15 7.27 -13.76
N ARG A 177 12.31 7.78 -14.20
CA ARG A 177 12.56 8.05 -15.63
C ARG A 177 12.32 6.80 -16.47
N GLN A 178 12.93 5.68 -16.07
CA GLN A 178 12.78 4.42 -16.78
C GLN A 178 11.31 3.98 -16.90
N VAL A 179 10.54 4.00 -15.81
CA VAL A 179 9.13 3.57 -15.90
C VAL A 179 8.26 4.56 -16.69
N VAL A 180 8.54 5.86 -16.62
CA VAL A 180 7.85 6.87 -17.44
C VAL A 180 8.17 6.68 -18.93
N ASP A 181 9.43 6.43 -19.28
CA ASP A 181 9.88 6.14 -20.64
C ASP A 181 9.27 4.85 -21.20
N HIS A 182 9.00 3.87 -20.34
CA HIS A 182 8.28 2.64 -20.68
C HIS A 182 6.74 2.83 -20.75
N GLY A 183 6.24 4.05 -20.56
CA GLY A 183 4.85 4.41 -20.79
C GLY A 183 3.94 4.37 -19.56
N PHE A 184 4.46 4.15 -18.34
CA PHE A 184 3.62 4.21 -17.14
C PHE A 184 3.07 5.62 -16.92
N LYS A 185 1.74 5.72 -16.75
CA LYS A 185 1.05 7.00 -16.52
C LYS A 185 0.87 7.38 -15.06
N GLU A 186 0.94 6.45 -14.11
CA GLU A 186 0.86 6.77 -12.68
C GLU A 186 1.94 6.04 -11.88
N ILE A 187 2.68 6.84 -11.11
CA ILE A 187 3.75 6.42 -10.21
C ILE A 187 3.25 6.57 -8.78
N VAL A 188 3.32 5.50 -8.00
CA VAL A 188 2.91 5.49 -6.61
C VAL A 188 4.13 5.27 -5.72
N LEU A 189 4.53 6.30 -4.98
CA LEU A 189 5.58 6.16 -3.99
C LEU A 189 5.08 5.29 -2.84
N THR A 190 5.86 4.28 -2.50
CA THR A 190 5.57 3.35 -1.42
C THR A 190 6.76 3.18 -0.48
N GLY A 191 6.45 2.79 0.73
CA GLY A 191 7.41 2.55 1.78
C GLY A 191 6.69 2.31 3.09
N VAL A 192 7.47 2.01 4.12
CA VAL A 192 6.91 1.73 5.46
C VAL A 192 6.50 3.02 6.19
N ASN A 193 7.38 4.01 6.24
CA ASN A 193 7.10 5.34 6.80
C ASN A 193 7.79 6.42 5.97
N MET A 194 7.21 6.69 4.79
CA MET A 194 7.84 7.53 3.77
C MET A 194 8.03 8.99 4.16
N GLY A 195 7.20 9.53 5.07
CA GLY A 195 7.34 10.92 5.54
C GLY A 195 8.69 11.18 6.21
N ARG A 196 9.32 10.12 6.72
CA ARG A 196 10.67 10.14 7.33
C ARG A 196 11.80 9.85 6.35
N TYR A 197 11.53 9.85 5.05
CA TYR A 197 12.58 9.72 4.05
C TYR A 197 13.64 10.80 4.26
N GLN A 198 14.87 10.35 4.45
CA GLN A 198 16.07 11.17 4.53
C GLN A 198 17.22 10.37 3.93
N TYR A 199 17.85 10.90 2.89
CA TYR A 199 19.06 10.35 2.31
C TYR A 199 20.04 11.50 2.03
N GLN A 200 21.19 11.50 2.72
CA GLN A 200 22.12 12.63 2.72
C GLN A 200 21.36 13.93 3.03
N ASP A 201 21.42 14.94 2.15
CA ASP A 201 20.77 16.24 2.32
C ASP A 201 19.33 16.30 1.75
N VAL A 202 18.82 15.19 1.20
CA VAL A 202 17.49 15.13 0.57
C VAL A 202 16.47 14.55 1.55
N ASN A 203 15.54 15.40 2.00
CA ASN A 203 14.37 14.97 2.78
C ASN A 203 13.18 14.60 1.87
N PHE A 204 12.08 14.11 2.46
CA PHE A 204 10.88 13.72 1.72
C PHE A 204 10.32 14.83 0.82
N GLU A 205 10.19 16.06 1.33
CA GLU A 205 9.64 17.18 0.56
C GLU A 205 10.54 17.54 -0.64
N ASN A 206 11.86 17.54 -0.45
CA ASN A 206 12.85 17.74 -1.53
C ASN A 206 12.75 16.63 -2.59
N LEU A 207 12.57 15.37 -2.13
CA LEU A 207 12.41 14.23 -3.02
C LEU A 207 11.18 14.43 -3.92
N ILE A 208 10.01 14.78 -3.36
CA ILE A 208 8.79 15.02 -4.14
C ILE A 208 9.00 16.17 -5.13
N GLU A 209 9.53 17.30 -4.67
CA GLU A 209 9.78 18.47 -5.52
C GLU A 209 10.68 18.14 -6.72
N ASN A 210 11.73 17.33 -6.52
CA ASN A 210 12.62 16.91 -7.59
C ASN A 210 11.98 15.89 -8.54
N ILE A 211 11.14 14.97 -8.03
CA ILE A 211 10.38 14.05 -8.88
C ILE A 211 9.44 14.83 -9.82
N LEU A 212 8.79 15.88 -9.33
CA LEU A 212 7.86 16.68 -10.13
C LEU A 212 8.55 17.42 -11.30
N LYS A 213 9.86 17.61 -11.24
CA LYS A 213 10.70 18.20 -12.31
C LYS A 213 11.07 17.19 -13.40
N ILE A 214 10.88 15.88 -13.19
CA ILE A 214 11.17 14.85 -14.21
C ILE A 214 10.20 15.02 -15.38
N ASP A 215 10.71 15.05 -16.61
CA ASP A 215 9.92 15.19 -17.82
C ASP A 215 8.97 13.99 -18.06
N GLY A 216 7.89 14.23 -18.80
CA GLY A 216 6.89 13.22 -19.14
C GLY A 216 5.49 13.50 -18.56
N ASP A 217 4.48 12.88 -19.19
CA ASP A 217 3.07 12.94 -18.77
C ASP A 217 2.74 11.75 -17.87
N PHE A 218 2.97 11.95 -16.57
CA PHE A 218 2.64 11.00 -15.51
C PHE A 218 1.99 11.71 -14.31
N ARG A 219 1.31 10.92 -13.48
CA ARG A 219 0.80 11.33 -12.16
C ARG A 219 1.64 10.69 -11.07
N LEU A 220 2.05 11.49 -10.10
CA LEU A 220 2.67 11.05 -8.85
C LEU A 220 1.61 10.94 -7.75
N ARG A 221 1.60 9.80 -7.05
CA ARG A 221 0.75 9.56 -5.89
C ARG A 221 1.60 9.16 -4.70
N ILE A 222 1.27 9.74 -3.55
CA ILE A 222 1.85 9.34 -2.27
C ILE A 222 0.92 8.28 -1.66
N SER A 223 1.47 7.12 -1.29
CA SER A 223 0.70 6.10 -0.57
C SER A 223 0.54 6.45 0.92
N SER A 224 0.58 5.45 1.81
CA SER A 224 0.36 5.66 3.24
C SER A 224 1.52 6.45 3.86
N ILE A 225 1.20 7.47 4.65
CA ILE A 225 2.17 8.34 5.33
C ILE A 225 1.76 8.57 6.79
N GLU A 226 2.75 8.74 7.66
CA GLU A 226 2.52 9.18 9.04
C GLU A 226 2.05 10.65 9.04
N PRO A 227 1.21 11.08 9.99
CA PRO A 227 0.90 12.50 10.18
C PRO A 227 2.11 13.25 10.73
N ASP A 228 3.05 13.55 9.84
CA ASP A 228 4.18 14.44 10.10
C ASP A 228 3.76 15.90 9.87
N ASN A 229 4.48 16.85 10.46
CA ASN A 229 4.17 18.28 10.30
C ASN A 229 4.60 18.78 8.91
N PHE A 230 3.76 18.53 7.91
CA PHE A 230 3.98 18.97 6.53
C PHE A 230 4.14 20.50 6.47
N SER A 231 5.21 20.95 5.82
CA SER A 231 5.45 22.38 5.66
C SER A 231 4.46 23.03 4.70
N ASP A 232 4.29 24.35 4.77
CA ASP A 232 3.48 25.07 3.77
C ASP A 232 4.06 24.92 2.35
N ARG A 233 5.38 24.76 2.24
CA ARG A 233 6.07 24.46 0.98
C ARG A 233 5.62 23.12 0.41
N PHE A 234 5.44 22.10 1.24
CA PHE A 234 4.92 20.81 0.79
C PHE A 234 3.48 20.93 0.25
N LEU A 235 2.62 21.71 0.92
CA LEU A 235 1.25 21.93 0.45
C LEU A 235 1.22 22.65 -0.90
N GLN A 236 2.13 23.60 -1.14
CA GLN A 236 2.26 24.28 -2.43
C GLN A 236 2.64 23.33 -3.59
N LEU A 237 3.28 22.19 -3.32
CA LEU A 237 3.63 21.23 -4.38
C LEU A 237 2.40 20.64 -5.08
N PHE A 238 1.24 20.64 -4.44
CA PHE A 238 -0.01 20.15 -5.04
C PHE A 238 -0.60 21.09 -6.10
N GLU A 239 -0.04 22.29 -6.30
CA GLU A 239 -0.34 23.12 -7.47
C GLU A 239 0.21 22.48 -8.77
N ASN A 240 1.22 21.61 -8.64
CA ASN A 240 1.74 20.87 -9.77
C ASN A 240 0.77 19.76 -10.18
N LYS A 241 0.27 19.82 -11.42
CA LYS A 241 -0.69 18.85 -12.00
C LYS A 241 -0.22 17.40 -12.02
N LYS A 242 1.08 17.14 -11.84
CA LYS A 242 1.60 15.77 -11.69
C LYS A 242 1.29 15.21 -10.30
N LEU A 243 1.22 16.02 -9.24
CA LEU A 243 0.96 15.53 -7.89
C LEU A 243 -0.54 15.37 -7.63
N ALA A 244 -0.95 14.15 -7.30
CA ALA A 244 -2.36 13.84 -7.03
C ALA A 244 -2.84 14.50 -5.72
N PRO A 245 -3.97 15.23 -5.68
CA PRO A 245 -4.53 15.85 -4.47
C PRO A 245 -5.24 14.81 -3.56
N HIS A 246 -4.48 13.80 -3.16
CA HIS A 246 -4.91 12.71 -2.30
C HIS A 246 -3.75 12.22 -1.43
N MET A 247 -4.03 12.01 -0.15
CA MET A 247 -3.12 11.30 0.76
C MET A 247 -3.87 10.31 1.64
N HIS A 248 -3.18 9.23 1.97
CA HIS A 248 -3.60 8.29 2.99
C HIS A 248 -2.78 8.55 4.26
N ILE A 249 -3.35 9.21 5.26
CA ILE A 249 -2.64 9.67 6.46
C ILE A 249 -3.09 8.86 7.66
N CYS A 250 -2.17 8.14 8.29
CA CYS A 250 -2.48 7.11 9.29
C CYS A 250 -2.86 7.70 10.67
N LEU A 251 -4.16 7.84 10.95
CA LEU A 251 -4.68 8.35 12.25
C LEU A 251 -4.53 7.33 13.38
N GLN A 252 -4.91 6.07 13.14
CA GLN A 252 -4.93 4.96 14.10
C GLN A 252 -5.97 5.07 15.22
N SER A 253 -6.12 6.23 15.87
CA SER A 253 -7.19 6.55 16.83
C SER A 253 -7.40 8.06 16.89
N GLY A 254 -8.62 8.53 17.17
CA GLY A 254 -8.89 9.96 17.41
C GLY A 254 -8.88 10.35 18.88
N ALA A 255 -8.55 9.42 19.79
CA ALA A 255 -8.47 9.66 21.22
C ALA A 255 -7.03 9.79 21.70
N GLU A 256 -6.74 10.84 22.48
CA GLU A 256 -5.38 11.15 22.96
C GLU A 256 -4.82 10.02 23.86
N ASN A 257 -5.65 9.47 24.76
CA ASN A 257 -5.23 8.37 25.63
C ASN A 257 -4.85 7.12 24.84
N THR A 258 -5.66 6.79 23.83
CA THR A 258 -5.41 5.63 22.97
C THR A 258 -4.17 5.84 22.10
N LEU A 259 -3.98 7.02 21.50
CA LEU A 259 -2.77 7.35 20.75
C LEU A 259 -1.50 7.26 21.60
N LYS A 260 -1.55 7.76 22.84
CA LYS A 260 -0.45 7.66 23.80
C LYS A 260 -0.14 6.21 24.16
N ALA A 261 -1.17 5.39 24.40
CA ALA A 261 -1.04 3.96 24.67
C ALA A 261 -0.49 3.17 23.45
N MET A 262 -0.85 3.63 22.25
CA MET A 262 -0.30 3.16 20.97
C MET A 262 1.16 3.58 20.74
N ARG A 263 1.71 4.49 21.56
CA ARG A 263 3.02 5.16 21.37
C ARG A 263 3.10 5.88 20.02
N ARG A 264 2.09 6.68 19.70
CA ARG A 264 2.15 7.60 18.56
C ARG A 264 2.92 8.86 18.96
N HIS A 265 3.58 9.46 17.97
CA HIS A 265 4.44 10.64 18.14
C HIS A 265 3.73 11.94 17.73
N TYR A 266 2.40 11.92 17.77
CA TYR A 266 1.51 13.05 17.51
C TYR A 266 0.26 12.91 18.40
N THR A 267 -0.43 14.03 18.56
CA THR A 267 -1.72 14.12 19.25
C THR A 267 -2.88 14.11 18.25
N ALA A 268 -4.08 13.78 18.73
CA ALA A 268 -5.31 13.85 17.93
C ALA A 268 -5.56 15.30 17.45
N SER A 269 -5.30 16.28 18.32
CA SER A 269 -5.38 17.71 18.00
C SER A 269 -4.40 18.16 16.90
N GLU A 270 -3.15 17.70 16.94
CA GLU A 270 -2.16 17.96 15.88
C GLU A 270 -2.61 17.36 14.53
N PHE A 271 -3.11 16.13 14.55
CA PHE A 271 -3.64 15.47 13.36
C PHE A 271 -4.79 16.26 12.73
N LYS A 272 -5.75 16.70 13.56
CA LYS A 272 -6.90 17.49 13.11
C LYS A 272 -6.44 18.81 12.50
N THR A 273 -5.54 19.52 13.18
CA THR A 273 -4.98 20.80 12.70
C THR A 273 -4.30 20.65 11.34
N MET A 274 -3.52 19.58 11.15
CA MET A 274 -2.90 19.27 9.87
C MET A 274 -3.95 19.01 8.77
N CYS A 275 -5.01 18.23 9.06
CA CYS A 275 -6.09 18.00 8.09
C CYS A 275 -6.83 19.28 7.72
N ASP A 276 -7.12 20.13 8.70
CA ASP A 276 -7.80 21.41 8.50
C ASP A 276 -6.94 22.35 7.63
N ARG A 277 -5.62 22.38 7.84
CA ARG A 277 -4.66 23.13 7.00
C ARG A 277 -4.65 22.63 5.56
N ILE A 278 -4.56 21.31 5.34
CA ILE A 278 -4.59 20.71 4.00
C ILE A 278 -5.87 21.09 3.26
N LYS A 279 -7.04 20.91 3.91
CA LYS A 279 -8.34 21.22 3.29
C LYS A 279 -8.56 22.71 3.06
N SER A 280 -7.99 23.57 3.91
CA SER A 280 -8.05 25.02 3.70
C SER A 280 -7.22 25.46 2.49
N ALA A 281 -6.03 24.87 2.30
CA ALA A 281 -5.18 25.14 1.15
C ALA A 281 -5.75 24.55 -0.15
N ILE A 282 -6.35 23.36 -0.07
CA ILE A 282 -6.85 22.60 -1.21
C ILE A 282 -8.25 22.05 -0.87
N PRO A 283 -9.33 22.80 -1.15
CA PRO A 283 -10.69 22.45 -0.70
C PRO A 283 -11.19 21.06 -1.10
N ASP A 284 -10.74 20.56 -2.25
CA ASP A 284 -11.16 19.25 -2.78
C ASP A 284 -10.20 18.12 -2.44
N PHE A 285 -9.19 18.37 -1.60
CA PHE A 285 -8.19 17.37 -1.25
C PHE A 285 -8.82 16.14 -0.62
N ASN A 286 -8.48 14.97 -1.16
CA ASN A 286 -8.99 13.73 -0.62
C ASN A 286 -8.09 13.19 0.49
N ILE A 287 -8.64 13.05 1.70
CA ILE A 287 -7.94 12.40 2.82
C ILE A 287 -8.61 11.06 3.11
N THR A 288 -7.78 10.02 3.18
CA THR A 288 -8.17 8.67 3.64
C THR A 288 -7.28 8.26 4.82
N THR A 289 -7.73 7.32 5.64
CA THR A 289 -7.00 6.97 6.88
C THR A 289 -7.17 5.51 7.27
N ASP A 290 -6.36 5.08 8.23
CA ASP A 290 -6.49 3.83 8.97
C ASP A 290 -7.00 4.14 10.39
N LEU A 291 -7.89 3.29 10.92
CA LEU A 291 -8.35 3.37 12.31
C LEU A 291 -8.34 1.98 12.95
N ILE A 292 -7.79 1.85 14.15
CA ILE A 292 -7.78 0.61 14.93
C ILE A 292 -8.79 0.73 16.07
N VAL A 293 -9.79 -0.14 16.10
CA VAL A 293 -10.78 -0.22 17.19
C VAL A 293 -10.49 -1.37 18.16
N GLY A 294 -10.83 -1.18 19.43
CA GLY A 294 -10.65 -2.09 20.55
C GLY A 294 -9.19 -2.33 20.92
N PHE A 295 -8.38 -1.28 20.84
CA PHE A 295 -7.03 -1.29 21.38
C PHE A 295 -7.05 -1.58 22.90
N PRO A 296 -6.04 -2.25 23.48
CA PRO A 296 -6.04 -2.58 24.92
C PRO A 296 -6.19 -1.32 25.77
N GLY A 297 -7.23 -1.31 26.63
CA GLY A 297 -7.59 -0.15 27.45
C GLY A 297 -8.48 0.90 26.79
N GLU A 298 -8.88 0.76 25.52
CA GLU A 298 -9.78 1.71 24.84
C GLU A 298 -11.17 1.74 25.49
N THR A 299 -11.51 2.87 26.12
CA THR A 299 -12.81 3.08 26.78
C THR A 299 -13.91 3.41 25.76
N GLU A 300 -15.14 3.55 26.23
CA GLU A 300 -16.24 4.03 25.36
C GLU A 300 -16.06 5.50 24.98
N GLU A 301 -15.55 6.33 25.88
CA GLU A 301 -15.23 7.74 25.62
C GLU A 301 -14.16 7.87 24.53
N ASP A 302 -13.05 7.12 24.64
CA ASP A 302 -11.98 7.10 23.62
C ASP A 302 -12.51 6.69 22.23
N PHE A 303 -13.42 5.71 22.20
CA PHE A 303 -14.03 5.28 20.96
C PHE A 303 -14.93 6.37 20.38
N MET A 304 -15.73 7.04 21.21
CA MET A 304 -16.62 8.11 20.79
C MET A 304 -15.84 9.34 20.29
N GLU A 305 -14.71 9.69 20.91
CA GLU A 305 -13.77 10.71 20.41
C GLU A 305 -13.26 10.35 19.02
N SER A 306 -12.84 9.09 18.83
CA SER A 306 -12.39 8.58 17.53
C SER A 306 -13.48 8.66 16.47
N ALA A 307 -14.70 8.26 16.80
CA ALA A 307 -15.85 8.34 15.90
C ALA A 307 -16.19 9.79 15.54
N GLN A 308 -16.15 10.71 16.51
CA GLN A 308 -16.40 12.13 16.30
C GLN A 308 -15.34 12.76 15.39
N MET A 309 -14.06 12.51 15.64
CA MET A 309 -12.97 12.97 14.78
C MET A 309 -13.13 12.49 13.33
N CYS A 310 -13.55 11.23 13.14
CA CYS A 310 -13.82 10.70 11.81
C CYS A 310 -14.96 11.44 11.09
N ARG A 311 -16.03 11.82 11.81
CA ARG A 311 -17.14 12.60 11.24
C ARG A 311 -16.71 14.03 10.88
N GLU A 312 -15.96 14.68 11.76
CA GLU A 312 -15.50 16.06 11.57
C GLU A 312 -14.53 16.20 10.42
N ILE A 313 -13.50 15.34 10.38
CA ILE A 313 -12.51 15.38 9.30
C ILE A 313 -13.14 14.95 7.98
N GLY A 314 -14.13 14.05 7.97
CA GLY A 314 -14.84 13.69 6.75
C GLY A 314 -13.97 12.92 5.76
N PHE A 315 -13.28 11.87 6.21
CA PHE A 315 -12.46 11.01 5.36
C PHE A 315 -13.30 10.32 4.28
N SER A 316 -12.88 10.33 3.01
CA SER A 316 -13.62 9.61 1.95
C SER A 316 -13.51 8.09 2.05
N HIS A 317 -12.52 7.60 2.82
CA HIS A 317 -12.40 6.20 3.17
C HIS A 317 -11.61 6.05 4.48
N ILE A 318 -12.15 5.21 5.37
CA ILE A 318 -11.50 4.77 6.60
C ILE A 318 -11.28 3.27 6.49
N HIS A 319 -10.02 2.85 6.52
CA HIS A 319 -9.70 1.43 6.64
C HIS A 319 -9.76 1.02 8.12
N THR A 320 -10.89 0.46 8.52
CA THR A 320 -11.15 0.07 9.91
C THR A 320 -10.57 -1.31 10.21
N PHE A 321 -9.54 -1.34 11.05
CA PHE A 321 -8.96 -2.54 11.63
C PHE A 321 -9.55 -2.82 13.01
N LYS A 322 -9.81 -4.09 13.31
CA LYS A 322 -9.97 -4.55 14.70
C LYS A 322 -8.60 -4.85 15.27
N TYR A 323 -8.30 -4.38 16.48
CA TYR A 323 -7.04 -4.70 17.13
C TYR A 323 -6.90 -6.22 17.30
N SER A 324 -5.81 -6.75 16.77
CA SER A 324 -5.43 -8.16 16.85
C SER A 324 -4.18 -8.30 17.71
N ILE A 325 -4.21 -9.16 18.73
CA ILE A 325 -3.04 -9.47 19.56
C ILE A 325 -1.96 -10.10 18.70
N ARG A 326 -0.73 -9.58 18.80
CA ARG A 326 0.44 -10.07 18.04
C ARG A 326 1.60 -10.34 18.99
N ASN A 327 2.04 -11.59 19.03
CA ASN A 327 3.16 -12.00 19.87
C ASN A 327 4.42 -11.17 19.54
N GLY A 328 5.16 -10.77 20.58
CA GLY A 328 6.33 -9.90 20.44
C GLY A 328 6.03 -8.39 20.44
N THR A 329 4.76 -7.96 20.38
CA THR A 329 4.40 -6.54 20.52
C THR A 329 4.13 -6.16 21.98
N LYS A 330 4.35 -4.88 22.33
CA LYS A 330 4.04 -4.38 23.69
C LYS A 330 2.54 -4.46 23.99
N ALA A 331 1.69 -4.17 23.01
CA ALA A 331 0.24 -4.18 23.16
C ALA A 331 -0.31 -5.58 23.45
N ALA A 332 0.40 -6.64 23.08
CA ALA A 332 -0.01 -8.02 23.38
C ALA A 332 -0.01 -8.33 24.88
N THR A 333 0.88 -7.69 25.65
CA THR A 333 0.99 -7.90 27.11
C THR A 333 0.28 -6.81 27.91
N MET A 334 -0.42 -5.87 27.27
CA MET A 334 -1.18 -4.83 27.97
C MET A 334 -2.43 -5.43 28.62
N PRO A 335 -2.80 -4.98 29.84
CA PRO A 335 -4.05 -5.39 30.47
C PRO A 335 -5.28 -4.81 29.74
N ASN A 336 -6.48 -5.20 30.16
CA ASN A 336 -7.75 -4.65 29.67
C ASN A 336 -7.95 -4.82 28.15
N GLN A 337 -7.69 -6.03 27.66
CA GLN A 337 -7.97 -6.42 26.28
C GLN A 337 -9.48 -6.33 26.01
N ILE A 338 -9.86 -5.74 24.88
CA ILE A 338 -11.27 -5.54 24.53
C ILE A 338 -11.85 -6.81 23.88
N PRO A 339 -13.03 -7.29 24.31
CA PRO A 339 -13.72 -8.43 23.70
C PRO A 339 -14.03 -8.24 22.20
N GLU A 340 -14.00 -9.33 21.45
CA GLU A 340 -14.21 -9.33 19.99
C GLU A 340 -15.60 -8.83 19.57
N LYS A 341 -16.61 -9.06 20.42
CA LYS A 341 -17.98 -8.54 20.21
C LYS A 341 -17.98 -7.01 20.15
N ILE A 342 -17.38 -6.35 21.14
CA ILE A 342 -17.27 -4.88 21.21
C ILE A 342 -16.46 -4.35 20.02
N LYS A 343 -15.33 -5.00 19.68
CA LYS A 343 -14.55 -4.64 18.47
C LYS A 343 -15.39 -4.67 17.20
N THR A 344 -16.27 -5.66 17.08
CA THR A 344 -17.13 -5.83 15.89
C THR A 344 -18.21 -4.75 15.83
N GLU A 345 -18.84 -4.44 16.95
CA GLU A 345 -19.81 -3.33 17.07
C GLU A 345 -19.17 -1.99 16.71
N ARG A 346 -18.04 -1.65 17.35
CA ARG A 346 -17.25 -0.44 17.06
C ARG A 346 -16.81 -0.37 15.60
N SER A 347 -16.35 -1.49 15.05
CA SER A 347 -15.93 -1.56 13.65
C SER A 347 -17.07 -1.30 12.67
N ALA A 348 -18.30 -1.76 12.97
CA ALA A 348 -19.47 -1.49 12.16
C ALA A 348 -19.86 0.00 12.18
N ILE A 349 -19.79 0.65 13.34
CA ILE A 349 -20.06 2.09 13.49
C ILE A 349 -19.11 2.92 12.62
N ILE A 350 -17.80 2.66 12.70
CA ILE A 350 -16.80 3.39 11.90
C ILE A 350 -16.99 3.15 10.39
N ARG A 351 -17.39 1.93 9.97
CA ARG A 351 -17.71 1.68 8.56
C ARG A 351 -18.92 2.49 8.09
N SER A 352 -19.96 2.62 8.91
CA SER A 352 -21.10 3.50 8.59
C SER A 352 -20.65 4.95 8.39
N ILE A 353 -19.84 5.47 9.33
CA ILE A 353 -19.26 6.82 9.23
C ILE A 353 -18.43 6.98 7.95
N SER A 354 -17.60 5.98 7.62
CA SER A 354 -16.81 5.99 6.38
C SER A 354 -17.70 6.05 5.14
N ALA A 355 -18.79 5.27 5.09
CA ALA A 355 -19.70 5.26 3.95
C ALA A 355 -20.46 6.60 3.81
N GLU A 356 -20.93 7.17 4.93
CA GLU A 356 -21.59 8.47 4.98
C GLU A 356 -20.66 9.59 4.52
N ASN A 357 -19.42 9.62 5.01
CA ASN A 357 -18.42 10.61 4.62
C ASN A 357 -18.01 10.46 3.15
N LYS A 358 -17.86 9.21 2.68
CA LYS A 358 -17.60 8.94 1.27
C LYS A 358 -18.68 9.52 0.38
N LYS A 359 -19.96 9.29 0.72
CA LYS A 359 -21.09 9.85 -0.01
C LYS A 359 -21.02 11.38 -0.08
N LYS A 360 -20.84 12.05 1.06
CA LYS A 360 -20.69 13.52 1.13
C LYS A 360 -19.53 14.02 0.27
N TYR A 361 -18.39 13.33 0.30
CA TYR A 361 -17.24 13.68 -0.54
C TYR A 361 -17.54 13.53 -2.03
N LEU A 362 -18.20 12.44 -2.45
CA LEU A 362 -18.61 12.26 -3.84
C LEU A 362 -19.64 13.31 -4.29
N GLU A 363 -20.57 13.69 -3.42
CA GLU A 363 -21.53 14.78 -3.66
C GLU A 363 -20.83 16.12 -3.87
N GLN A 364 -19.79 16.44 -3.08
CA GLN A 364 -18.94 17.64 -3.28
C GLN A 364 -18.22 17.63 -4.64
N MET A 365 -17.95 16.45 -5.20
CA MET A 365 -17.23 16.30 -6.47
C MET A 365 -18.15 16.32 -7.70
N MET A 366 -19.47 16.34 -7.50
CA MET A 366 -20.45 16.40 -8.58
C MET A 366 -20.23 17.63 -9.48
N GLY A 367 -20.25 17.40 -10.79
CA GLY A 367 -20.03 18.44 -11.79
C GLY A 367 -18.59 18.95 -11.91
N LYS A 368 -17.65 18.48 -11.09
CA LYS A 368 -16.24 18.88 -11.18
C LYS A 368 -15.50 18.10 -12.26
N GLN A 369 -14.48 18.73 -12.81
CA GLN A 369 -13.56 18.11 -13.75
C GLN A 369 -12.50 17.29 -13.02
N GLN A 370 -12.12 16.18 -13.63
CA GLN A 370 -11.08 15.28 -13.14
C GLN A 370 -10.28 14.73 -14.32
N LYS A 371 -8.99 14.50 -14.13
CA LYS A 371 -8.20 13.65 -15.04
C LYS A 371 -8.38 12.19 -14.59
N MET A 372 -9.01 11.34 -15.39
CA MET A 372 -9.16 9.90 -15.12
C MET A 372 -8.03 9.12 -15.78
N LEU A 373 -7.38 8.20 -15.05
CA LEU A 373 -6.52 7.17 -15.64
C LEU A 373 -7.35 5.90 -15.88
N ILE A 374 -7.42 5.42 -17.11
CA ILE A 374 -8.11 4.17 -17.45
C ILE A 374 -7.23 2.97 -17.09
N GLU A 375 -7.73 2.09 -16.25
CA GLU A 375 -6.99 0.90 -15.80
C GLU A 375 -7.52 -0.39 -16.41
N ARG A 376 -8.81 -0.42 -16.71
CA ARG A 376 -9.49 -1.58 -17.27
C ARG A 376 -10.56 -1.12 -18.25
N ILE A 377 -10.71 -1.89 -19.33
CA ILE A 377 -11.84 -1.77 -20.25
C ILE A 377 -12.60 -3.09 -20.18
N ASN A 378 -13.89 -3.02 -19.92
CA ASN A 378 -14.75 -4.19 -19.85
C ASN A 378 -15.25 -4.56 -21.25
N PRO A 379 -15.63 -5.84 -21.48
CA PRO A 379 -16.18 -6.28 -22.77
C PRO A 379 -17.44 -5.52 -23.21
N ASP A 380 -18.16 -4.91 -22.28
CA ASP A 380 -19.35 -4.08 -22.56
C ASP A 380 -19.02 -2.64 -23.04
N GLY A 381 -17.73 -2.32 -23.22
CA GLY A 381 -17.24 -1.00 -23.62
C GLY A 381 -17.13 0.02 -22.49
N THR A 382 -17.38 -0.37 -21.24
CA THR A 382 -17.21 0.51 -20.08
C THR A 382 -15.77 0.47 -19.58
N ALA A 383 -15.13 1.63 -19.48
CA ALA A 383 -13.84 1.79 -18.82
C ALA A 383 -13.98 2.03 -17.31
N GLN A 384 -13.04 1.49 -16.55
CA GLN A 384 -12.88 1.71 -15.13
C GLN A 384 -11.49 2.23 -14.82
N GLY A 385 -11.40 3.09 -13.82
CA GLY A 385 -10.18 3.78 -13.48
C GLY A 385 -10.36 4.74 -12.31
N TYR A 386 -9.37 5.62 -12.13
CA TYR A 386 -9.34 6.52 -10.99
C TYR A 386 -9.03 7.97 -11.40
N GLY A 387 -9.74 8.91 -10.78
CA GLY A 387 -9.45 10.34 -10.84
C GLY A 387 -8.18 10.72 -10.07
N GLU A 388 -7.76 11.96 -10.23
CA GLU A 388 -6.62 12.51 -9.48
C GLU A 388 -6.83 12.47 -7.96
N ASN A 389 -8.06 12.79 -7.51
CA ASN A 389 -8.49 12.68 -6.12
C ASN A 389 -8.71 11.24 -5.64
N TYR A 390 -8.26 10.23 -6.40
CA TYR A 390 -8.42 8.80 -6.06
C TYR A 390 -9.87 8.30 -6.00
N ILE A 391 -10.77 8.98 -6.71
CA ILE A 391 -12.17 8.58 -6.81
C ILE A 391 -12.29 7.47 -7.86
N PRO A 392 -12.91 6.32 -7.55
CA PRO A 392 -13.21 5.29 -8.55
C PRO A 392 -14.23 5.80 -9.56
N MET A 393 -13.94 5.65 -10.85
CA MET A 393 -14.73 6.21 -11.95
C MET A 393 -15.12 5.14 -12.97
N ARG A 394 -16.31 5.30 -13.53
CA ARG A 394 -16.79 4.58 -14.71
C ARG A 394 -17.06 5.53 -15.85
N LEU A 395 -16.44 5.25 -16.99
CA LEU A 395 -16.63 6.00 -18.23
C LEU A 395 -17.18 5.06 -19.30
N ARG A 396 -18.23 5.49 -20.00
CA ARG A 396 -18.69 4.84 -21.22
C ARG A 396 -18.34 5.75 -22.39
N GLY A 397 -17.64 5.21 -23.39
CA GLY A 397 -17.15 5.98 -24.53
C GLY A 397 -16.76 5.07 -25.69
N LYS A 398 -16.44 5.68 -26.83
CA LYS A 398 -15.82 5.01 -27.98
C LYS A 398 -14.31 5.21 -27.92
N ASP A 399 -13.56 4.26 -28.46
CA ASP A 399 -12.09 4.36 -28.64
C ASP A 399 -11.31 4.63 -27.34
N LEU A 400 -11.78 4.03 -26.23
CA LEU A 400 -11.08 4.09 -24.95
C LEU A 400 -9.86 3.16 -24.97
N GLU A 401 -8.76 3.62 -24.39
CA GLU A 401 -7.51 2.85 -24.31
C GLU A 401 -7.02 2.72 -22.87
N LYS A 402 -6.54 1.52 -22.51
CA LYS A 402 -5.94 1.27 -21.19
C LYS A 402 -4.67 2.09 -21.04
N ASN A 403 -4.35 2.52 -19.82
CA ASN A 403 -3.15 3.30 -19.50
C ASN A 403 -3.10 4.66 -20.22
N THR A 404 -4.27 5.29 -20.39
CA THR A 404 -4.38 6.66 -20.92
C THR A 404 -5.11 7.57 -19.95
N PHE A 405 -4.81 8.86 -20.05
CA PHE A 405 -5.54 9.88 -19.32
C PHE A 405 -6.68 10.46 -20.16
N VAL A 406 -7.84 10.59 -19.53
CA VAL A 406 -9.03 11.21 -20.13
C VAL A 406 -9.55 12.30 -19.18
N ASN A 407 -9.82 13.50 -19.73
CA ASN A 407 -10.50 14.54 -18.97
C ASN A 407 -11.99 14.23 -18.92
N VAL A 408 -12.54 14.19 -17.71
CA VAL A 408 -13.91 13.78 -17.47
C VAL A 408 -14.59 14.74 -16.50
N LYS A 409 -15.93 14.79 -16.56
CA LYS A 409 -16.76 15.50 -15.60
C LYS A 409 -17.57 14.49 -14.79
N VAL A 410 -17.61 14.67 -13.47
CA VAL A 410 -18.42 13.82 -12.58
C VAL A 410 -19.90 14.10 -12.84
N ASP A 411 -20.65 13.07 -13.21
CA ASP A 411 -22.05 13.17 -13.65
C ASP A 411 -23.05 12.63 -12.62
N SER A 412 -22.80 11.42 -12.11
CA SER A 412 -23.72 10.77 -11.18
C SER A 412 -22.98 9.79 -10.26
N ILE A 413 -23.54 9.56 -9.06
CA ILE A 413 -22.98 8.65 -8.07
C ILE A 413 -23.62 7.26 -8.23
N ILE A 414 -22.79 6.22 -8.21
CA ILE A 414 -23.23 4.83 -8.10
C ILE A 414 -23.01 4.39 -6.66
N GLU A 415 -24.08 4.34 -5.87
CA GLU A 415 -24.02 3.93 -4.47
C GLU A 415 -23.84 2.41 -4.34
N LYS A 416 -22.74 2.00 -3.69
CA LYS A 416 -22.41 0.60 -3.37
C LYS A 416 -21.76 0.48 -1.99
N GLY A 417 -22.21 1.28 -1.03
CA GLY A 417 -21.57 1.41 0.29
C GLY A 417 -20.11 1.85 0.16
N ASP A 418 -19.18 1.08 0.75
CA ASP A 418 -17.74 1.34 0.66
C ASP A 418 -17.19 1.29 -0.77
N ASN A 419 -17.88 0.58 -1.69
CA ASN A 419 -17.49 0.47 -3.09
C ASN A 419 -18.15 1.51 -3.99
N SER A 420 -18.74 2.57 -3.42
CA SER A 420 -19.33 3.63 -4.21
C SER A 420 -18.30 4.25 -5.17
N GLU A 421 -18.75 4.51 -6.38
CA GLU A 421 -17.95 5.03 -7.50
C GLU A 421 -18.80 6.08 -8.24
N VAL A 422 -18.20 6.82 -9.17
CA VAL A 422 -18.94 7.82 -9.95
C VAL A 422 -18.99 7.45 -11.44
N ARG A 423 -20.11 7.74 -12.08
CA ARG A 423 -20.17 7.83 -13.54
C ARG A 423 -19.63 9.18 -13.96
N VAL A 424 -18.84 9.13 -15.02
CA VAL A 424 -18.23 10.33 -15.58
C VAL A 424 -18.53 10.42 -17.07
N ILE A 425 -18.59 11.65 -17.56
CA ILE A 425 -18.76 11.94 -18.99
C ILE A 425 -17.44 12.48 -19.50
N GLN A 426 -16.97 11.94 -20.62
CA GLN A 426 -15.78 12.45 -21.29
C GLN A 426 -16.02 13.88 -21.74
N GLN A 427 -15.05 14.75 -21.48
CA GLN A 427 -15.06 16.09 -22.03
C GLN A 427 -14.24 16.08 -23.31
N ASP A 428 -14.83 16.54 -24.40
CA ASP A 428 -14.08 16.82 -25.62
C ASP A 428 -12.98 17.83 -25.28
N LYS A 429 -11.79 17.66 -25.88
CA LYS A 429 -10.74 18.67 -25.79
C LYS A 429 -11.38 19.97 -26.25
N MET A 430 -11.50 20.96 -25.37
CA MET A 430 -11.78 22.33 -25.80
C MET A 430 -10.71 22.66 -26.84
N SER A 431 -11.17 22.76 -28.08
CA SER A 431 -10.40 23.10 -29.28
C SER A 431 -9.65 24.41 -29.11
#